data_AF-A0A7V4BTD0-F1
#
_entry.id   AF-A0A7V4BTD0-F1
#
_cell.length_a   1.000
_cell.length_b   1.000
_cell.length_c   1.000
_cell.angle_alpha   90.00
_cell.angle_beta   90.00
_cell.angle_gamma   90.00
#
_symmetry.space_group_name_H-M   'P 1'
#
loop_
_entity.id
_entity.type
_entity.pdbx_description
1 polymer ?
#
loop_
_entity_poly.entity_id
_entity_poly.type
_entity_poly.pdbx_seq_one_letter_code
_entity_poly.pdbx_strand_id
1 'polypeptide(L)'
;MGKNLTIDLKQLADRVKRAVTDELAIVAGKMAADFFKQSFVNEGFTDKNLEKWPEVKRRQNQRVRGARATRKILTGDTGDLGESITYRRTAPGEVTIS
;
A
#
# COMPACT_ATOMS: atom_id res chain seq x y z
N MET A 1 1.68 11.48 46.10
CA MET A 1 1.26 11.93 44.75
C MET A 1 2.36 11.81 43.69
N GLY A 2 3.65 12.07 43.99
CA GLY A 2 4.72 12.10 42.96
C GLY A 2 5.08 10.78 42.25
N LYS A 3 5.01 9.62 42.90
CA LYS A 3 5.42 8.32 42.28
C LYS A 3 4.53 7.88 41.12
N ASN A 4 3.21 8.13 41.19
CA ASN A 4 2.28 7.80 40.11
C ASN A 4 2.56 8.65 38.86
N LEU A 5 2.81 9.94 39.05
CA LEU A 5 3.13 10.84 37.94
C LEU A 5 4.40 10.40 37.19
N THR A 6 5.42 9.93 37.91
CA THR A 6 6.67 9.42 37.30
C THR A 6 6.46 8.13 36.52
N ILE A 7 5.60 7.23 37.00
CA ILE A 7 5.23 5.98 36.31
C ILE A 7 4.51 6.30 35.00
N ASP A 8 3.54 7.22 35.03
CA ASP A 8 2.79 7.64 33.84
C ASP A 8 3.68 8.29 32.77
N LEU A 9 4.59 9.18 33.20
CA LEU A 9 5.58 9.80 32.31
C LEU A 9 6.52 8.78 31.65
N LYS A 10 6.97 7.77 32.40
CA LYS A 10 7.82 6.70 31.86
C LYS A 10 7.06 5.84 30.85
N GLN A 11 5.83 5.45 31.17
CA GLN A 11 4.98 4.69 30.25
C GLN A 11 4.69 5.47 28.97
N LEU A 12 4.44 6.79 29.09
CA LEU A 12 4.26 7.66 27.93
C LEU A 12 5.52 7.72 27.07
N ALA A 13 6.70 7.90 27.68
CA ALA A 13 7.97 7.92 26.96
C ALA A 13 8.24 6.60 26.22
N ASP A 14 7.96 5.45 26.86
CA ASP A 14 8.13 4.13 26.24
C ASP A 14 7.15 3.90 25.08
N ARG A 15 5.93 4.46 25.17
CA ARG A 15 4.96 4.42 24.06
C ARG A 15 5.41 5.29 22.90
N VAL A 16 5.84 6.52 23.15
CA VAL A 16 6.35 7.42 22.11
C VAL A 16 7.57 6.81 21.44
N LYS A 17 8.48 6.23 22.22
CA LYS A 17 9.66 5.54 21.70
C LYS A 17 9.25 4.43 20.73
N ARG A 18 8.37 3.51 21.15
CA ARG A 18 7.88 2.42 20.29
C ARG A 18 7.20 2.92 19.02
N ALA A 19 6.35 3.95 19.12
CA ALA A 19 5.68 4.53 17.99
C ALA A 19 6.70 5.04 16.94
N VAL A 20 7.66 5.84 17.40
CA VAL A 20 8.68 6.46 16.53
C VAL A 20 9.66 5.43 15.97
N THR A 21 10.10 4.47 16.78
CA THR A 21 11.12 3.50 16.37
C THR A 21 10.58 2.32 15.58
N ASP A 22 9.27 2.12 15.50
CA ASP A 22 8.72 0.90 14.90
C ASP A 22 7.36 1.10 14.21
N GLU A 23 6.35 1.53 14.96
CA GLU A 23 4.96 1.53 14.46
C GLU A 23 4.79 2.46 13.26
N LEU A 24 5.46 3.62 13.26
CA LEU A 24 5.40 4.57 12.13
C LEU A 24 5.89 3.95 10.82
N ALA A 25 6.96 3.15 10.86
CA ALA A 25 7.47 2.49 9.66
C ALA A 25 6.47 1.46 9.13
N ILE A 26 5.83 0.68 10.02
CA ILE A 26 4.78 -0.28 9.65
C ILE A 26 3.59 0.43 8.99
N VAL A 27 3.14 1.54 9.57
CA VAL A 27 2.05 2.35 9.01
C VAL A 27 2.43 2.92 7.65
N ALA A 28 3.65 3.44 7.50
CA ALA A 28 4.17 3.93 6.22
C ALA A 28 4.21 2.82 5.15
N GLY A 29 4.69 1.64 5.49
CA GLY A 29 4.71 0.48 4.59
C GLY A 29 3.31 0.08 4.12
N LYS A 30 2.34 0.05 5.04
CA LYS A 30 0.93 -0.22 4.70
C LYS A 30 0.38 0.84 3.76
N MET A 31 0.54 2.13 4.09
CA MET A 31 0.06 3.23 3.26
C MET A 31 0.66 3.18 1.85
N ALA A 32 1.95 2.87 1.73
CA ALA A 32 2.61 2.76 0.45
C ALA A 32 2.09 1.57 -0.37
N ALA A 33 1.91 0.39 0.25
CA ALA A 33 1.33 -0.76 -0.42
C ALA A 33 -0.10 -0.48 -0.91
N ASP A 34 -0.96 0.10 -0.06
CA ASP A 34 -2.33 0.48 -0.42
C ASP A 34 -2.34 1.49 -1.57
N PHE A 35 -1.42 2.47 -1.55
CA PHE A 35 -1.28 3.47 -2.59
C PHE A 35 -0.92 2.85 -3.96
N PHE A 36 0.04 1.93 -3.99
CA PHE A 36 0.36 1.21 -5.23
C PHE A 36 -0.80 0.32 -5.70
N LYS A 37 -1.50 -0.37 -4.78
CA LYS A 37 -2.71 -1.15 -5.11
C LYS A 37 -3.80 -0.29 -5.73
N GLN A 38 -3.99 0.93 -5.24
CA GLN A 38 -4.97 1.87 -5.80
C GLN A 38 -4.68 2.23 -7.26
N SER A 39 -3.42 2.21 -7.68
CA SER A 39 -3.04 2.47 -9.08
C SER A 39 -3.59 1.40 -10.04
N PHE A 40 -3.70 0.14 -9.62
CA PHE A 40 -4.34 -0.93 -10.41
C PHE A 40 -5.85 -0.75 -10.51
N VAL A 41 -6.48 -0.31 -9.42
CA VAL A 41 -7.92 0.00 -9.41
C VAL A 41 -8.23 1.17 -10.34
N ASN A 42 -7.37 2.19 -10.34
CA ASN A 42 -7.50 3.40 -11.13
C ASN A 42 -6.92 3.30 -12.55
N GLU A 43 -6.25 2.20 -12.88
CA GLU A 43 -5.57 1.99 -14.17
C GLU A 43 -4.59 3.13 -14.52
N GLY A 44 -3.79 3.56 -13.55
CA GLY A 44 -2.87 4.69 -13.69
C GLY A 44 -2.15 5.05 -12.39
N PHE A 45 -1.05 5.79 -12.50
CA PHE A 45 -0.34 6.33 -11.33
C PHE A 45 -1.13 7.49 -10.71
N THR A 46 -1.04 7.64 -9.39
CA THR A 46 -1.91 8.55 -8.60
C THR A 46 -1.14 9.53 -7.72
N ASP A 47 0.15 9.74 -7.98
CA ASP A 47 1.07 10.48 -7.09
C ASP A 47 0.64 11.92 -6.83
N LYS A 48 0.36 12.66 -7.91
CA LYS A 48 -0.11 14.05 -7.85
C LYS A 48 -1.45 14.22 -8.56
N ASN A 49 -1.56 13.59 -9.72
CA ASN A 49 -2.76 13.52 -10.55
C ASN A 49 -2.94 12.07 -11.02
N LEU A 50 -4.11 11.76 -11.55
CA LEU A 50 -4.34 10.45 -12.19
C LEU A 50 -3.69 10.42 -13.58
N GLU A 51 -2.53 9.80 -13.68
CA GLU A 51 -1.83 9.52 -14.93
C GLU A 51 -2.21 8.13 -15.45
N LYS A 52 -3.23 8.08 -16.30
CA LYS A 52 -3.75 6.83 -16.87
C LYS A 52 -2.68 6.08 -17.66
N TRP A 53 -2.65 4.76 -17.47
CA TRP A 53 -1.81 3.89 -18.29
C TRP A 53 -2.30 3.82 -19.75
N PRO A 54 -1.41 3.52 -20.70
CA PRO A 54 -1.81 3.29 -22.08
C PRO A 54 -2.85 2.16 -22.20
N GLU A 55 -3.87 2.38 -23.02
CA GLU A 55 -4.92 1.39 -23.25
C GLU A 55 -4.35 0.11 -23.89
N VAL A 56 -4.87 -1.04 -23.47
CA VAL A 56 -4.36 -2.33 -23.92
C VAL A 56 -5.00 -2.77 -25.24
N LYS A 57 -4.19 -3.30 -26.16
CA LYS A 57 -4.63 -3.78 -27.49
C LYS A 57 -5.81 -4.75 -27.46
N ARG A 58 -5.94 -5.55 -26.39
CA ARG A 58 -7.02 -6.54 -26.25
C ARG A 58 -8.42 -5.91 -26.17
N ARG A 59 -8.56 -4.72 -25.57
CA ARG A 59 -9.87 -4.03 -25.47
C ARG A 59 -10.25 -3.34 -26.78
N GLN A 60 -9.24 -2.98 -27.57
CA GLN A 60 -9.40 -2.35 -28.89
C GLN A 60 -9.78 -3.37 -29.97
N ASN A 61 -9.50 -4.65 -29.74
CA ASN A 61 -9.77 -5.70 -30.72
C ASN A 61 -11.17 -6.29 -30.55
N GLN A 62 -12.07 -6.01 -31.50
CA GLN A 62 -13.45 -6.51 -31.53
C GLN A 62 -13.58 -8.05 -31.56
N ARG A 63 -12.51 -8.78 -31.90
CA ARG A 63 -12.48 -10.25 -31.88
C ARG A 63 -12.33 -10.82 -30.47
N VAL A 64 -11.84 -10.02 -29.51
CA VAL A 64 -11.72 -10.43 -28.11
C VAL A 64 -13.10 -10.34 -27.46
N ARG A 65 -13.53 -11.43 -26.82
CA ARG A 65 -14.88 -11.55 -26.23
C ARG A 65 -14.83 -11.81 -24.73
N GLY A 66 -15.99 -11.63 -24.08
CA GLY A 66 -16.20 -11.93 -22.68
C GLY A 66 -15.39 -11.03 -21.74
N ALA A 67 -15.16 -11.49 -20.51
CA ALA A 67 -14.49 -10.71 -19.46
C ALA A 67 -13.09 -10.20 -19.88
N ARG A 68 -12.36 -10.93 -20.73
CA ARG A 68 -11.04 -10.51 -21.23
C ARG A 68 -11.08 -9.19 -22.00
N ALA A 69 -12.21 -8.89 -22.66
CA ALA A 69 -12.39 -7.66 -23.45
C ALA A 69 -12.58 -6.41 -22.58
N THR A 70 -12.94 -6.55 -21.30
CA THR A 70 -13.29 -5.43 -20.42
C THR A 70 -12.45 -5.35 -19.13
N ARG A 71 -11.80 -6.45 -18.73
CA ARG A 71 -10.93 -6.51 -17.52
C ARG A 71 -9.91 -5.38 -17.44
N LYS A 72 -9.77 -4.84 -16.22
CA LYS A 72 -8.83 -3.78 -15.85
C LYS A 72 -7.40 -4.07 -16.32
N ILE A 73 -6.68 -3.00 -16.64
CA ILE A 73 -5.28 -3.08 -17.04
C ILE A 73 -4.47 -3.61 -15.85
N LEU A 74 -3.56 -4.54 -16.13
CA LEU A 74 -2.66 -5.15 -15.14
C LEU A 74 -3.34 -5.81 -13.92
N THR A 75 -4.61 -6.20 -13.98
CA THR A 75 -5.26 -6.95 -12.87
C THR A 75 -5.32 -8.47 -13.11
N GLY A 76 -4.73 -8.99 -14.20
CA GLY A 76 -4.85 -10.41 -14.53
C GLY A 76 -6.31 -10.88 -14.66
N ASP A 77 -6.53 -12.18 -14.47
CA ASP A 77 -7.88 -12.78 -14.47
C ASP A 77 -8.54 -12.74 -13.09
N THR A 78 -7.75 -12.62 -12.02
CA THR A 78 -8.21 -12.73 -10.62
C THR A 78 -7.94 -11.48 -9.76
N GLY A 79 -7.18 -10.50 -10.25
CA GLY A 79 -6.72 -9.34 -9.44
C GLY A 79 -5.35 -9.54 -8.80
N ASP A 80 -4.72 -10.69 -9.03
CA ASP A 80 -3.47 -11.16 -8.40
C ASP A 80 -2.29 -10.18 -8.48
N LEU A 81 -2.11 -9.51 -9.61
CA LEU A 81 -1.00 -8.56 -9.80
C LEU A 81 -1.10 -7.29 -8.95
N GLY A 82 -2.32 -6.81 -8.66
CA GLY A 82 -2.48 -5.71 -7.73
C GLY A 82 -2.21 -6.18 -6.30
N GLU A 83 -2.71 -7.37 -5.96
CA GLU A 83 -2.55 -7.96 -4.64
C GLU A 83 -1.13 -8.43 -4.33
N SER A 84 -0.26 -8.60 -5.33
CA SER A 84 1.12 -9.01 -5.13
C SER A 84 1.98 -7.97 -4.42
N ILE A 85 1.56 -6.69 -4.42
CA ILE A 85 2.26 -5.64 -3.68
C ILE A 85 2.00 -5.80 -2.20
N THR A 86 3.05 -6.02 -1.44
CA THR A 86 3.01 -6.20 0.01
C THR A 86 4.08 -5.35 0.69
N TYR A 87 4.03 -5.28 2.01
CA TYR A 87 5.08 -4.70 2.82
C TYR A 87 5.48 -5.69 3.91
N ARG A 88 6.76 -5.69 4.25
CA ARG A 88 7.31 -6.51 5.32
C ARG A 88 8.24 -5.68 6.17
N ARG A 89 8.09 -5.81 7.49
CA ARG A 89 9.06 -5.28 8.45
C ARG A 89 10.37 -6.08 8.35
N THR A 90 11.47 -5.39 8.07
CA THR A 90 12.81 -5.99 7.97
C THR A 90 13.62 -5.78 9.24
N ALA A 91 13.49 -4.61 9.85
CA ALA A 91 14.14 -4.24 11.11
C ALA A 91 13.26 -3.23 11.88
N PRO A 92 13.58 -2.91 13.16
CA PRO A 92 12.92 -1.82 13.87
C PRO A 92 13.05 -0.51 13.08
N GLY A 93 11.91 0.08 12.74
CA GLY A 93 11.85 1.34 11.99
C GLY A 93 12.08 1.19 10.49
N GLU A 94 12.17 -0.05 9.99
CA GLU A 94 12.44 -0.34 8.59
C GLU A 94 11.37 -1.29 8.01
N VAL A 95 10.87 -0.93 6.84
CA VAL A 95 9.94 -1.74 6.04
C VAL A 95 10.41 -1.78 4.60
N THR A 96 10.28 -2.95 3.98
CA THR A 96 10.48 -3.15 2.55
C THR A 96 9.16 -3.39 1.88
N ILE A 97 8.96 -2.74 0.73
CA ILE A 97 7.82 -2.95 -0.16
C ILE A 97 8.29 -3.88 -1.28
N SER A 98 7.47 -4.89 -1.58
CA SER A 98 7.76 -5.92 -2.60
C SER A 98 6.51 -6.25 -3.40
#